data_AF-A0A7C1UC56-F1
#
_entry.id   AF-A0A7C1UC56-F1
#
_cell.length_a   1.000
_cell.length_b   1.000
_cell.length_c   1.000
_cell.angle_alpha   90.00
_cell.angle_beta   90.00
_cell.angle_gamma   90.00
#
_symmetry.space_group_name_H-M   'P 1'
#
loop_
_entity.id
_entity.type
_entity.pdbx_description
1 polymer ?
#
loop_
_entity_poly.entity_id
_entity_poly.type
_entity_poly.pdbx_seq_one_letter_code
_entity_poly.pdbx_strand_id
1 'polypeptide(L)'
;VMLAKGNRSRQVTEACRRHGGFYLGSIGGPAARLAKDSIRHVEVLEYPELGMEAVWRIEVENFPAFIIVDDKGHDFYAEVSTPVAIG
;
A
#
# COMPACT_ATOMS: atom_id res chain seq x y z
N VAL A 1 8.31 5.11 -1.02
CA VAL A 1 7.37 4.35 -0.16
C VAL A 1 6.02 4.33 -0.84
N MET A 2 5.32 3.20 -0.83
CA MET A 2 4.02 3.02 -1.49
C MET A 2 2.99 2.54 -0.47
N LEU A 3 1.71 2.86 -0.66
CA LEU A 3 0.60 2.41 0.17
C LEU A 3 -0.55 1.94 -0.73
N ALA A 4 -1.00 0.69 -0.60
CA ALA A 4 -2.18 0.17 -1.32
C ALA A 4 -2.75 -1.07 -0.61
N LYS A 5 -3.47 -1.94 -1.33
CA LYS A 5 -4.02 -3.20 -0.82
C LYS A 5 -3.60 -4.39 -1.69
N GLY A 6 -3.53 -5.56 -1.08
CA GLY A 6 -3.23 -6.84 -1.74
C GLY A 6 -1.73 -7.10 -1.93
N ASN A 7 -1.41 -8.32 -2.36
CA ASN A 7 -0.05 -8.74 -2.68
C ASN A 7 0.47 -8.09 -3.98
N ARG A 8 1.80 -8.10 -4.15
CA ARG A 8 2.47 -7.52 -5.33
C ARG A 8 3.29 -8.57 -6.05
N SER A 9 3.70 -8.25 -7.27
CA SER A 9 4.64 -9.09 -8.02
C SER A 9 6.04 -8.98 -7.42
N ARG A 10 6.87 -10.01 -7.63
CA ARG A 10 8.28 -10.03 -7.21
C ARG A 10 9.08 -8.83 -7.72
N GLN A 11 8.70 -8.25 -8.85
CA GLN A 11 9.37 -7.07 -9.40
C GLN A 11 9.34 -5.89 -8.41
N VAL A 12 8.26 -5.75 -7.62
CA VAL A 12 8.12 -4.70 -6.61
C VAL A 12 9.05 -4.97 -5.41
N THR A 13 9.14 -6.22 -4.97
CA THR A 13 10.04 -6.66 -3.89
C THR A 13 11.50 -6.39 -4.24
N GLU A 14 11.92 -6.77 -5.44
CA GLU A 14 13.29 -6.51 -5.90
C GLU A 14 13.56 -5.00 -6.08
N ALA A 15 12.57 -4.21 -6.50
CA ALA A 15 12.71 -2.76 -6.58
C ALA A 15 12.87 -2.12 -5.19
N CYS A 16 12.09 -2.56 -4.20
CA CYS A 16 12.22 -2.10 -2.81
C CYS A 16 13.62 -2.41 -2.27
N ARG A 17 14.12 -3.63 -2.47
CA ARG A 17 15.47 -4.02 -2.09
C ARG A 17 16.57 -3.19 -2.76
N ARG A 18 16.43 -2.89 -4.05
CA ARG A 18 17.44 -2.12 -4.80
C ARG A 18 17.46 -0.64 -4.46
N HIS A 19 16.33 -0.06 -4.08
CA HIS A 19 16.16 1.39 -3.97
C HIS A 19 15.84 1.87 -2.55
N GLY A 20 15.88 0.99 -1.54
CA GLY A 20 15.50 1.34 -0.16
C GLY A 20 14.00 1.64 -0.02
N GLY A 21 13.17 0.96 -0.82
CA GLY A 21 11.72 1.16 -0.86
C GLY A 21 10.96 0.33 0.17
N PHE A 22 9.71 0.73 0.42
CA PHE A 22 8.76 0.00 1.26
C PHE A 22 7.39 -0.01 0.59
N TYR A 23 6.68 -1.13 0.71
CA TYR A 23 5.27 -1.24 0.37
C TYR A 23 4.44 -1.49 1.62
N LEU A 24 3.56 -0.53 1.91
CA LEU A 24 2.63 -0.57 3.01
C LEU A 24 1.26 -1.08 2.51
N GLY A 25 0.71 -2.05 3.23
CA GLY A 25 -0.62 -2.61 2.97
C GLY A 25 -1.66 -2.01 3.91
N SER A 26 -2.64 -1.29 3.36
CA SER A 26 -3.86 -0.91 4.07
C SER A 26 -4.92 -2.01 3.98
N ILE A 27 -5.88 -1.97 4.90
CA ILE A 27 -7.02 -2.89 4.91
C ILE A 27 -7.97 -2.51 3.77
N GLY A 28 -8.24 -3.46 2.86
CA GLY A 28 -9.21 -3.28 1.78
C GLY A 28 -10.66 -3.42 2.27
N GLY A 29 -11.56 -2.53 1.84
CA GLY A 29 -12.99 -2.59 2.17
C GLY A 29 -13.55 -1.45 3.05
N PRO A 30 -12.91 -1.06 4.18
CA PRO A 30 -13.49 -0.11 5.14
C PRO A 30 -13.32 1.37 4.72
N ALA A 31 -13.61 1.71 3.46
CA ALA A 31 -13.37 3.05 2.90
C ALA A 31 -14.12 4.16 3.66
N ALA A 32 -15.38 3.93 4.05
CA ALA A 32 -16.17 4.92 4.78
C ALA A 32 -15.58 5.25 6.17
N ARG A 33 -15.02 4.24 6.85
CA ARG A 33 -14.35 4.42 8.15
C ARG A 33 -13.04 5.17 7.98
N LEU A 34 -12.22 4.78 7.00
CA LEU A 34 -10.96 5.48 6.71
C LEU A 34 -11.20 6.95 6.37
N ALA A 35 -12.21 7.24 5.53
CA ALA A 35 -12.56 8.61 5.16
C ALA A 35 -13.01 9.45 6.37
N LYS A 36 -13.80 8.87 7.27
CA LYS A 36 -14.29 9.57 8.47
C LYS A 36 -13.21 9.77 9.53
N ASP A 37 -12.44 8.71 9.80
CA ASP A 37 -11.63 8.62 11.01
C ASP A 37 -10.16 9.01 10.75
N SER A 38 -9.66 8.89 9.51
CA SER A 38 -8.23 9.05 9.18
C SER A 38 -7.92 10.11 8.12
N ILE A 39 -8.84 10.48 7.22
CA ILE A 39 -8.59 11.51 6.19
C ILE A 39 -9.00 12.88 6.74
N ARG A 40 -8.08 13.85 6.72
CA ARG A 40 -8.27 15.20 7.27
C ARG A 40 -8.44 16.27 6.19
N HIS A 41 -7.73 16.12 5.08
CA HIS A 41 -7.80 17.04 3.96
C HIS A 41 -7.62 16.29 2.63
N VAL A 42 -8.26 16.80 1.57
CA VAL A 42 -8.19 16.26 0.21
C VAL A 42 -8.21 17.43 -0.77
N GLU A 43 -7.21 17.50 -1.65
CA GLU A 43 -7.17 18.48 -2.74
C GLU A 43 -6.58 17.85 -4.02
N VAL A 44 -7.03 18.33 -5.18
CA VAL A 44 -6.46 17.94 -6.47
C VAL A 44 -5.14 18.67 -6.66
N LEU A 45 -4.08 17.92 -6.94
CA LEU A 45 -2.75 18.45 -7.22
C LEU A 45 -2.49 18.60 -8.73
N GLU A 46 -2.78 17.56 -9.53
CA GLU A 46 -2.57 17.54 -10.97
C GLU A 46 -3.63 16.69 -11.70
N TYR A 47 -3.83 16.97 -13.00
CA TYR A 47 -4.72 16.26 -13.92
C TYR A 47 -6.20 16.19 -13.49
N PRO A 48 -6.86 17.32 -13.17
CA PRO A 48 -8.26 17.34 -12.73
C PRO A 48 -9.24 16.72 -13.74
N GLU A 49 -8.89 16.71 -15.02
CA GLU A 49 -9.67 16.10 -16.10
C GLU A 49 -9.82 14.58 -15.96
N LEU A 50 -8.94 13.91 -15.20
CA LEU A 50 -9.01 12.47 -14.94
C LEU A 50 -10.01 12.10 -13.82
N GLY A 51 -10.69 13.09 -13.22
CA GLY A 51 -11.71 12.86 -12.20
C GLY A 51 -11.14 12.13 -10.98
N MET A 52 -11.70 10.98 -10.64
CA MET A 52 -11.25 10.20 -9.48
C MET A 52 -9.81 9.67 -9.60
N GLU A 53 -9.26 9.61 -10.82
CA GLU A 53 -7.89 9.15 -11.11
C GLU A 53 -6.86 10.29 -11.12
N ALA A 54 -7.27 11.54 -10.83
CA ALA A 54 -6.36 12.67 -10.69
C ALA A 54 -5.30 12.42 -9.60
N VAL A 55 -4.22 13.21 -9.61
CA VAL A 55 -3.24 13.18 -8.51
C VAL A 55 -3.81 14.00 -7.36
N TRP A 56 -4.00 13.36 -6.21
CA TRP A 56 -4.53 14.00 -5.01
C TRP A 56 -3.44 14.19 -3.96
N ARG A 57 -3.42 15.36 -3.32
CA ARG A 57 -2.72 15.54 -2.05
C ARG A 57 -3.73 15.33 -0.92
N ILE A 58 -3.43 14.37 -0.04
CA ILE A 58 -4.27 14.07 1.12
C ILE A 58 -3.47 14.19 2.40
N GLU A 59 -4.11 14.72 3.43
CA GLU A 59 -3.56 14.73 4.80
C GLU A 59 -4.26 13.63 5.60
N VAL A 60 -3.47 12.80 6.26
CA VAL A 60 -3.98 11.66 7.03
C VAL A 60 -3.45 11.66 8.45
N GLU A 61 -4.25 11.13 9.36
CA GLU A 61 -3.91 10.94 10.77
C GLU A 61 -4.28 9.52 11.20
N ASN A 62 -3.37 8.85 11.91
CA ASN A 62 -3.58 7.47 12.41
C ASN A 62 -4.06 6.49 11.32
N PHE A 63 -3.52 6.59 10.11
CA PHE A 63 -3.91 5.74 8.98
C PHE A 63 -3.31 4.34 9.14
N PRO A 64 -4.13 3.27 9.27
CA PRO A 64 -3.63 1.94 9.56
C PRO A 64 -2.98 1.30 8.31
N ALA A 65 -1.78 0.75 8.49
CA ALA A 65 -1.09 -0.03 7.47
C ALA A 65 -0.09 -1.03 8.09
N PHE A 66 0.26 -2.05 7.30
CA PHE A 66 1.30 -3.03 7.62
C PHE A 66 2.47 -2.88 6.66
N ILE A 67 3.69 -3.17 7.11
CA ILE A 67 4.81 -3.36 6.19
C ILE A 67 4.61 -4.71 5.50
N ILE A 68 4.34 -4.69 4.20
CA ILE A 68 4.18 -5.91 3.40
C ILE A 68 5.48 -6.27 2.69
N VAL A 69 6.16 -5.26 2.13
CA VAL A 69 7.51 -5.42 1.55
C VAL A 69 8.45 -4.43 2.21
N ASP A 70 9.61 -4.92 2.64
CA ASP A 70 10.68 -4.11 3.21
C ASP A 70 11.81 -3.81 2.20
N ASP A 71 12.77 -3.01 2.64
CA ASP A 71 13.95 -2.60 1.90
C ASP A 71 15.04 -3.69 1.80
N LYS A 72 14.79 -4.88 2.34
CA LYS A 72 15.72 -6.02 2.35
C LYS A 72 15.29 -7.12 1.38
N GLY A 73 14.10 -6.97 0.81
CA GLY A 73 13.51 -7.93 -0.14
C GLY A 73 12.62 -8.98 0.51
N HIS A 74 12.18 -8.75 1.75
CA HIS A 74 11.16 -9.57 2.38
C HIS A 74 9.77 -9.21 1.87
N ASP A 75 8.90 -10.21 1.73
CA ASP A 75 7.50 -10.05 1.34
C ASP A 75 6.63 -10.93 2.24
N PHE A 76 5.77 -10.29 3.02
CA PHE A 76 4.85 -10.95 3.96
C PHE A 76 4.04 -12.07 3.28
N TYR A 77 3.56 -11.86 2.06
CA TYR A 77 2.72 -12.85 1.38
C TYR A 77 3.53 -14.06 0.91
N ALA A 78 4.81 -13.90 0.57
CA ALA A 78 5.66 -15.01 0.15
C ALA A 78 5.92 -16.00 1.30
N GLU A 79 5.97 -15.50 2.53
CA GLU A 79 6.18 -16.34 3.72
C GLU A 79 4.95 -17.19 4.07
N VAL A 80 3.74 -16.66 3.88
CA VAL A 80 2.48 -17.31 4.29
C VAL A 80 1.76 -18.06 3.18
N SER A 81 2.12 -17.84 1.91
CA SER A 81 1.51 -18.53 0.75
C SER A 81 2.21 -19.84 0.37
N THR A 82 3.22 -20.27 1.14
CA THR A 82 3.88 -21.56 0.94
C THR A 82 2.89 -22.69 1.25
N PRO A 83 2.54 -23.57 0.29
CA PRO A 83 1.70 -24.72 0.56
C PRO A 83 2.34 -25.58 1.65
N VAL A 84 1.57 -26.00 2.65
CA VAL A 84 2.03 -27.01 3.60
C VAL A 84 2.29 -28.28 2.81
N ALA A 85 3.55 -28.70 2.73
CA ALA A 85 3.91 -29.99 2.18
C ALA A 85 3.39 -31.06 3.15
N ILE A 86 2.22 -31.63 2.84
CA ILE A 86 1.71 -32.81 3.51
C ILE A 86 2.46 -33.99 2.89
N GLY A 87 3.57 -34.39 3.53
CA GLY A 87 4.30 -35.62 3.21
C GLY A 87 3.56 -36.86 3.70
#